data_AF-A0A699V240-F1
#
_entry.id   AF-A0A699V240-F1
#
_cell.length_a   1.000
_cell.length_b   1.000
_cell.length_c   1.000
_cell.angle_alpha   90.00
_cell.angle_beta   90.00
_cell.angle_gamma   90.00
#
_symmetry.space_group_name_H-M   'P 1'
#
loop_
_entity.id
_entity.type
_entity.pdbx_description
1 polymer ?
#
loop_
_entity_poly.entity_id
_entity_poly.type
_entity_poly.pdbx_seq_one_letter_code
_entity_poly.pdbx_strand_id
1 'polypeptide(L)'
;AMLAHPQAEWIWWLDEDTVITDMEYKIPFHKYKDYNFVVHGWPKEVYMKKRWLGLNDGSFLTRNCQWSLDMLDMWAGMGPRSPNFEMWTKVLLNEFKHGPTDQTALAYLIWKKQHEWFGRKILIETEYYLEGYWIGIVDRLQNKTDRYLEIKSEGMLRRRHAEKVSEAYGVLREPFLK
;
A
#
# COMPACT_ATOMS: atom_id res chain seq x y z
N ALA A 1 -11.23 -12.84 6.68
CA ALA A 1 -11.39 -12.39 5.28
C ALA A 1 -10.96 -13.49 4.29
N MET A 2 -9.67 -13.85 4.22
CA MET A 2 -9.13 -14.85 3.26
C MET A 2 -9.91 -16.17 3.21
N LEU A 3 -10.11 -16.82 4.36
CA LEU A 3 -10.82 -18.11 4.45
C LEU A 3 -12.32 -17.99 4.19
N ALA A 4 -12.92 -16.86 4.58
CA ALA A 4 -14.37 -16.64 4.45
C ALA A 4 -14.78 -16.25 3.02
N HIS A 5 -13.85 -15.69 2.24
CA HIS A 5 -14.09 -15.21 0.89
C HIS A 5 -13.04 -15.79 -0.07
N PRO A 6 -13.07 -17.11 -0.34
CA PRO A 6 -12.10 -17.78 -1.21
C PRO A 6 -12.15 -17.28 -2.67
N GLN A 7 -13.25 -16.67 -3.10
CA GLN A 7 -13.39 -16.05 -4.41
C GLN A 7 -12.62 -14.73 -4.57
N ALA A 8 -12.25 -14.08 -3.46
CA ALA A 8 -11.48 -12.83 -3.51
C ALA A 8 -10.02 -13.16 -3.81
N GLU A 9 -9.50 -12.69 -4.94
CA GLU A 9 -8.09 -12.87 -5.31
C GLU A 9 -7.16 -11.98 -4.49
N TRP A 10 -7.61 -10.76 -4.19
CA TRP A 10 -6.87 -9.76 -3.44
C TRP A 10 -7.69 -9.25 -2.26
N ILE A 11 -7.00 -8.98 -1.16
CA ILE A 11 -7.54 -8.27 0.00
C ILE A 11 -6.74 -6.99 0.11
N TRP A 12 -7.45 -5.87 0.19
CA TRP A 12 -6.88 -4.56 0.45
C TRP A 12 -7.14 -4.19 1.90
N TRP A 13 -6.08 -4.11 2.69
CA TRP A 13 -6.14 -3.55 4.03
C TRP A 13 -6.02 -2.03 3.95
N LEU A 14 -6.83 -1.33 4.74
CA LEU A 14 -6.84 0.12 4.86
C LEU A 14 -7.04 0.47 6.34
N ASP A 15 -6.19 1.32 6.89
CA ASP A 15 -6.36 1.89 8.21
C ASP A 15 -7.57 2.83 8.24
N GLU A 16 -8.15 3.01 9.43
CA GLU A 16 -9.36 3.83 9.62
C GLU A 16 -9.16 5.31 9.27
N ASP A 17 -7.92 5.80 9.33
CA ASP A 17 -7.54 7.17 8.99
C ASP A 17 -7.08 7.31 7.52
N THR A 18 -7.13 6.23 6.72
CA THR A 18 -6.80 6.28 5.30
C THR A 18 -7.98 6.81 4.48
N VAL A 19 -7.70 7.82 3.65
CA VAL A 19 -8.69 8.44 2.75
C VAL A 19 -8.30 8.24 1.29
N ILE A 20 -9.23 7.69 0.50
CA ILE A 20 -9.08 7.60 -0.96
C ILE A 20 -9.31 9.00 -1.55
N THR A 21 -8.27 9.58 -2.13
CA THR A 21 -8.31 10.93 -2.72
C THR A 21 -8.40 10.92 -4.25
N ASP A 22 -8.13 9.78 -4.89
CA ASP A 22 -8.29 9.57 -6.32
C ASP A 22 -9.27 8.41 -6.56
N MET A 23 -10.52 8.76 -6.85
CA MET A 23 -11.61 7.80 -7.07
C MET A 23 -11.61 7.23 -8.50
N GLU A 24 -10.75 7.75 -9.38
CA GLU A 24 -10.66 7.33 -10.79
C GLU A 24 -9.47 6.37 -11.01
N TYR A 25 -8.46 6.45 -10.13
CA TYR A 25 -7.30 5.58 -10.18
C TYR A 25 -7.68 4.10 -10.08
N LYS A 26 -7.11 3.30 -10.97
CA LYS A 26 -7.24 1.85 -10.97
C LYS A 26 -5.92 1.19 -10.62
N ILE A 27 -5.93 0.37 -9.58
CA ILE A 27 -4.77 -0.43 -9.19
C ILE A 27 -4.35 -1.31 -10.38
N PRO A 28 -3.08 -1.25 -10.82
CA PRO A 28 -2.62 -1.97 -12.00
C PRO A 28 -2.30 -3.44 -11.66
N PHE A 29 -3.30 -4.23 -11.27
CA PHE A 29 -3.12 -5.63 -10.80
C PHE A 29 -2.33 -6.53 -11.76
N HIS A 30 -2.34 -6.25 -13.07
CA HIS A 30 -1.53 -6.95 -14.06
C HIS A 30 -0.02 -6.87 -13.79
N LYS A 31 0.47 -5.78 -13.17
CA LYS A 31 1.86 -5.62 -12.72
C LYS A 31 2.18 -6.52 -11.53
N TYR A 32 1.16 -6.93 -10.78
CA TYR A 32 1.30 -7.71 -9.54
C TYR A 32 1.14 -9.21 -9.72
N LYS A 33 1.10 -9.70 -10.98
CA LYS A 33 0.89 -11.12 -11.30
C LYS A 33 1.89 -12.06 -10.61
N ASP A 34 3.13 -11.62 -10.43
CA ASP A 34 4.21 -12.42 -9.86
C ASP A 34 4.39 -12.23 -8.34
N TYR A 35 3.61 -11.32 -7.75
CA TYR A 35 3.67 -10.92 -6.34
C TYR A 35 2.41 -11.37 -5.58
N ASN A 36 2.58 -11.52 -4.28
CA ASN A 36 1.51 -11.89 -3.34
C ASN A 36 1.28 -10.82 -2.27
N PHE A 37 2.22 -9.90 -2.07
CA PHE A 37 2.08 -8.79 -1.13
C PHE A 37 2.62 -7.52 -1.76
N VAL A 38 1.84 -6.43 -1.71
CA VAL A 38 2.21 -5.12 -2.25
C VAL A 38 1.98 -4.07 -1.19
N VAL A 39 3.03 -3.30 -0.88
CA VAL A 39 3.01 -2.25 0.14
C VAL A 39 3.73 -1.02 -0.38
N HIS A 40 3.28 0.18 -0.01
CA HIS A 40 3.98 1.40 -0.39
C HIS A 40 5.26 1.57 0.45
N GLY A 41 6.31 2.12 -0.16
CA GLY A 41 7.50 2.51 0.57
C GLY A 41 8.68 2.88 -0.32
N TRP A 42 9.88 2.83 0.25
CA TRP A 42 11.13 3.13 -0.43
C TRP A 42 12.12 1.97 -0.24
N PRO A 43 12.42 1.20 -1.31
CA PRO A 43 13.26 0.00 -1.21
C PRO A 43 14.61 0.24 -0.51
N LYS A 44 15.28 1.36 -0.76
CA LYS A 44 16.56 1.69 -0.12
C LYS A 44 16.42 1.91 1.39
N GLU A 45 15.30 2.49 1.84
CA GLU A 45 15.06 2.75 3.26
C GLU A 45 14.84 1.44 4.03
N VAL A 46 14.19 0.45 3.41
CA VAL A 46 13.96 -0.88 4.00
C VAL A 46 15.18 -1.79 3.86
N TYR A 47 15.59 -2.10 2.63
CA TYR A 47 16.58 -3.16 2.35
C TYR A 47 18.01 -2.79 2.78
N MET A 48 18.36 -1.51 2.73
CA MET A 48 19.74 -1.05 3.03
C MET A 48 19.82 -0.35 4.38
N LYS A 49 18.91 0.60 4.64
CA LYS A 49 19.00 1.47 5.82
C LYS A 49 18.24 0.94 7.04
N LYS A 50 17.40 -0.09 6.89
CA LYS A 50 16.57 -0.67 7.95
C LYS A 50 15.76 0.39 8.71
N ARG A 51 15.13 1.31 7.97
CA ARG A 51 14.23 2.30 8.56
C ARG A 51 12.84 1.73 8.70
N TRP A 52 12.27 1.86 9.90
CA TRP A 52 10.90 1.41 10.17
C TRP A 52 9.84 2.19 9.37
N LEU A 53 10.10 3.47 9.06
CA LEU A 53 9.32 4.30 8.13
C LEU A 53 9.70 4.12 6.65
N GLY A 54 10.50 3.10 6.32
CA GLY A 54 10.84 2.81 4.93
C GLY A 54 9.66 2.25 4.13
N LEU A 55 8.58 1.86 4.80
CA LEU A 55 7.30 1.43 4.24
C LEU A 55 6.18 1.84 5.20
N ASN A 56 4.93 1.66 4.79
CA ASN A 56 3.76 1.85 5.63
C ASN A 56 2.75 0.72 5.42
N ASP A 57 2.26 0.10 6.50
CA ASP A 57 1.30 -1.01 6.49
C ASP A 57 -0.16 -0.60 6.74
N GLY A 58 -0.45 0.69 6.79
CA GLY A 58 -1.81 1.22 6.85
C GLY A 58 -2.55 1.14 5.52
N SER A 59 -1.86 0.84 4.41
CA SER A 59 -2.50 0.45 3.14
C SER A 59 -1.63 -0.54 2.38
N PHE A 60 -2.12 -1.77 2.24
CA PHE A 60 -1.43 -2.82 1.48
C PHE A 60 -2.39 -3.80 0.82
N LEU A 61 -1.90 -4.48 -0.22
CA LEU A 61 -2.61 -5.54 -0.92
C LEU A 61 -1.97 -6.88 -0.58
N THR A 62 -2.78 -7.88 -0.24
CA THR A 62 -2.34 -9.26 -0.06
C THR A 62 -3.20 -10.21 -0.89
N ARG A 63 -2.54 -11.10 -1.63
CA ARG A 63 -3.21 -12.10 -2.48
C ARG A 63 -3.78 -13.20 -1.60
N ASN A 64 -4.98 -13.67 -1.89
CA ASN A 64 -5.59 -14.78 -1.16
C ASN A 64 -4.97 -16.12 -1.59
N CYS A 65 -3.90 -16.53 -0.91
CA CYS A 65 -3.16 -17.74 -1.22
C CYS A 65 -2.43 -18.29 0.01
N GLN A 66 -1.93 -19.52 -0.06
CA GLN A 66 -1.21 -20.16 1.04
C GLN A 66 0.00 -19.34 1.49
N TRP A 67 0.76 -18.80 0.55
CA TRP A 67 1.93 -17.96 0.85
C TRP A 67 1.56 -16.78 1.77
N SER A 68 0.39 -16.16 1.55
CA SER A 68 -0.06 -15.02 2.34
C SER A 68 -0.56 -15.44 3.72
N LEU A 69 -1.14 -16.64 3.86
CA LEU A 69 -1.47 -17.20 5.17
C LEU A 69 -0.20 -17.46 5.98
N ASP A 70 0.83 -18.04 5.36
CA ASP A 70 2.13 -18.29 5.99
C ASP A 70 2.82 -16.97 6.36
N MET A 71 2.70 -15.93 5.52
CA MET A 71 3.19 -14.58 5.78
C MET A 71 2.53 -13.98 7.03
N LEU A 72 1.20 -14.03 7.10
CA LEU A 72 0.44 -13.50 8.21
C LEU A 72 0.74 -14.24 9.53
N ASP A 73 0.94 -15.56 9.47
CA ASP A 73 1.31 -16.35 10.65
C ASP A 73 2.69 -15.94 11.20
N MET A 74 3.70 -15.81 10.32
CA MET A 74 5.02 -15.31 10.71
C MET A 74 4.96 -13.90 11.30
N TRP A 75 4.20 -13.01 10.65
CA TRP A 75 4.07 -11.62 11.07
C TRP A 75 3.35 -11.48 12.42
N ALA A 76 2.25 -12.21 12.61
CA ALA A 76 1.52 -12.28 13.88
C ALA A 76 2.39 -12.87 15.00
N GLY A 77 3.27 -13.82 14.67
CA GLY A 77 4.25 -14.39 15.60
C GLY A 77 5.26 -13.39 16.17
N MET A 78 5.36 -12.18 15.59
CA MET A 78 6.17 -11.07 16.09
C MET A 78 5.37 -10.06 16.94
N GLY A 79 4.05 -10.24 17.04
CA GLY A 79 3.15 -9.34 17.77
C GLY A 79 3.09 -9.57 19.29
N PRO A 80 2.39 -8.69 20.03
CA PRO A 80 2.34 -8.68 21.50
C PRO A 80 1.69 -9.92 22.13
N ARG A 81 0.91 -10.69 21.37
CA ARG A 81 0.29 -11.94 21.83
C ARG A 81 1.19 -13.16 21.66
N SER A 82 2.35 -12.99 21.04
CA SER A 82 3.33 -14.07 20.85
C SER A 82 4.05 -14.39 22.16
N PRO A 83 4.26 -15.68 22.49
CA PRO A 83 5.15 -16.08 23.60
C PRO A 83 6.57 -15.53 23.47
N ASN A 84 6.99 -15.21 22.23
CA ASN A 84 8.32 -14.72 21.91
C ASN A 84 8.40 -13.19 21.78
N PHE A 85 7.38 -12.45 22.26
CA PHE A 85 7.32 -11.01 22.07
C PHE A 85 8.53 -10.25 22.63
N GLU A 86 9.05 -10.62 23.81
CA GLU A 86 10.26 -9.99 24.37
C GLU A 86 11.50 -10.22 23.51
N MET A 87 11.63 -11.40 22.92
CA MET A 87 12.71 -11.71 21.99
C MET A 87 12.60 -10.83 20.74
N TRP A 88 11.42 -10.74 20.13
CA TRP A 88 11.18 -9.91 18.95
C TRP A 88 11.38 -8.43 19.23
N THR A 89 10.96 -7.95 20.40
CA THR A 89 11.22 -6.57 20.85
C THR A 89 12.71 -6.25 20.81
N LYS A 90 13.55 -7.13 21.37
CA LYS A 90 15.01 -6.95 21.36
C LYS A 90 15.58 -6.97 19.94
N VAL A 91 15.12 -7.91 19.11
CA VAL A 91 15.56 -8.03 17.71
C VAL A 91 15.23 -6.76 16.91
N LEU A 92 13.98 -6.29 16.98
CA LEU A 92 13.51 -5.12 16.23
C LEU A 92 14.19 -3.82 16.69
N LEU A 93 14.37 -3.65 18.00
CA LEU A 93 15.15 -2.53 18.55
C LEU A 93 16.61 -2.56 18.10
N ASN A 94 17.23 -3.74 18.00
CA ASN A 94 18.61 -3.87 17.56
C ASN A 94 18.78 -3.58 16.07
N GLU A 95 17.90 -4.13 15.24
CA GLU A 95 18.02 -4.11 13.78
C GLU A 95 17.46 -2.83 13.15
N PHE A 96 16.32 -2.34 13.62
CA PHE A 96 15.59 -1.19 13.05
C PHE A 96 15.58 0.05 13.95
N LYS A 97 16.16 -0.05 15.16
CA LYS A 97 16.19 1.05 16.15
C LYS A 97 14.80 1.57 16.50
N HIS A 98 13.79 0.71 16.42
CA HIS A 98 12.40 1.03 16.71
C HIS A 98 11.69 -0.14 17.41
N GLY A 99 10.62 0.16 18.13
CA GLY A 99 9.87 -0.81 18.93
C GLY A 99 9.09 -1.84 18.09
N PRO A 100 8.51 -2.85 18.75
CA PRO A 100 7.82 -3.96 18.10
C PRO A 100 6.40 -3.59 17.65
N THR A 101 6.30 -2.75 16.63
CA THR A 101 5.05 -2.51 15.90
C THR A 101 4.91 -3.53 14.76
N ASP A 102 3.67 -3.74 14.31
CA ASP A 102 3.35 -4.41 13.04
C ASP A 102 4.19 -3.87 11.88
N GLN A 103 4.26 -2.54 11.71
CA GLN A 103 5.04 -1.93 10.62
C GLN A 103 6.54 -2.27 10.71
N THR A 104 7.10 -2.22 11.92
CA THR A 104 8.52 -2.51 12.15
C THR A 104 8.80 -4.01 11.94
N ALA A 105 7.88 -4.88 12.38
CA ALA A 105 7.96 -6.31 12.14
C ALA A 105 7.87 -6.64 10.64
N LEU A 106 6.99 -5.97 9.89
CA LEU A 106 6.88 -6.13 8.45
C LEU A 106 8.17 -5.70 7.74
N ALA A 107 8.71 -4.53 8.08
CA ALA A 107 9.97 -4.03 7.54
C ALA A 107 11.12 -5.00 7.84
N TYR A 108 11.17 -5.57 9.04
CA TYR A 108 12.14 -6.61 9.39
C TYR A 108 11.97 -7.89 8.56
N LEU A 109 10.75 -8.40 8.39
CA LEU A 109 10.49 -9.60 7.59
C LEU A 109 10.92 -9.41 6.14
N ILE A 110 10.56 -8.27 5.55
CA ILE A 110 10.94 -7.91 4.18
C ILE A 110 12.46 -7.86 4.04
N TRP A 111 13.13 -7.15 4.95
CA TRP A 111 14.59 -7.07 4.96
C TRP A 111 15.25 -8.44 5.16
N LYS A 112 14.75 -9.24 6.11
CA LYS A 112 15.33 -10.53 6.46
C LYS A 112 15.16 -11.57 5.35
N LYS A 113 14.03 -11.53 4.63
CA LYS A 113 13.65 -12.49 3.57
C LYS A 113 14.03 -12.04 2.16
N GLN A 114 14.65 -10.87 1.98
CA GLN A 114 14.89 -10.24 0.67
C GLN A 114 15.63 -11.10 -0.37
N HIS A 115 16.48 -12.04 0.06
CA HIS A 115 17.23 -12.93 -0.83
C HIS A 115 16.62 -14.34 -0.95
N GLU A 116 15.60 -14.64 -0.15
CA GLU A 116 14.88 -15.91 -0.17
C GLU A 116 13.76 -15.88 -1.22
N TRP A 117 13.30 -17.06 -1.65
CA TRP A 117 12.16 -17.16 -2.56
C TRP A 117 10.92 -16.43 -2.00
N PHE A 118 10.76 -16.48 -0.68
CA PHE A 118 9.65 -15.89 0.04
C PHE A 118 9.61 -14.36 -0.15
N GLY A 119 10.74 -13.67 0.04
CA GLY A 119 10.82 -12.21 -0.13
C GLY A 119 10.59 -11.76 -1.57
N ARG A 120 10.88 -12.60 -2.57
CA ARG A 120 10.63 -12.28 -3.99
C ARG A 120 9.14 -12.12 -4.33
N LYS A 121 8.24 -12.57 -3.44
CA LYS A 121 6.78 -12.39 -3.59
C LYS A 121 6.27 -11.08 -3.00
N ILE A 122 7.15 -10.26 -2.41
CA ILE A 122 6.81 -8.96 -1.84
C ILE A 122 7.28 -7.85 -2.78
N LEU A 123 6.37 -6.94 -3.10
CA LEU A 123 6.66 -5.72 -3.86
C LEU A 123 6.55 -4.51 -2.93
N ILE A 124 7.59 -3.66 -2.94
CA ILE A 124 7.50 -2.30 -2.42
C ILE A 124 7.14 -1.40 -3.59
N GLU A 125 5.89 -0.93 -3.63
CA GLU A 125 5.36 -0.05 -4.67
C GLU A 125 5.86 1.38 -4.47
N THR A 126 6.27 2.00 -5.58
CA THR A 126 6.88 3.34 -5.63
C THR A 126 6.29 4.23 -6.71
N GLU A 127 5.52 3.68 -7.65
CA GLU A 127 5.02 4.40 -8.82
C GLU A 127 3.84 5.30 -8.50
N TYR A 128 3.11 5.01 -7.43
CA TYR A 128 1.98 5.81 -6.95
C TYR A 128 1.82 5.66 -5.43
N TYR A 129 1.04 6.57 -4.83
CA TYR A 129 0.73 6.54 -3.41
C TYR A 129 -0.36 5.50 -3.13
N LEU A 130 0.03 4.24 -2.95
CA LEU A 130 -0.84 3.24 -2.33
C LEU A 130 -1.09 3.58 -0.85
N GLU A 131 -0.07 4.16 -0.21
CA GLU A 131 -0.16 4.99 0.99
C GLU A 131 0.55 6.31 0.69
N GLY A 132 0.15 7.40 1.33
CA GLY A 132 0.83 8.68 1.19
C GLY A 132 0.68 9.56 2.43
N TYR A 133 1.81 9.95 3.01
CA TYR A 133 1.83 10.79 4.21
C TYR A 133 1.14 12.14 3.97
N TRP A 134 0.07 12.39 4.72
CA TRP A 134 -0.87 13.49 4.49
C TRP A 134 -0.21 14.88 4.46
N ILE A 135 0.83 15.11 5.28
CA ILE A 135 1.57 16.39 5.30
C ILE A 135 2.19 16.70 3.93
N GLY A 136 2.63 15.67 3.19
CA GLY A 136 3.19 15.84 1.85
C GLY A 136 2.15 16.06 0.74
N ILE A 137 0.86 15.88 1.04
CA ILE A 137 -0.22 15.76 0.05
C ILE A 137 -1.29 16.85 0.23
N VAL A 138 -1.71 17.14 1.46
CA VAL A 138 -2.93 17.92 1.74
C VAL A 138 -2.93 19.29 1.06
N ASP A 139 -1.81 20.01 1.11
CA ASP A 139 -1.68 21.34 0.48
C ASP A 139 -1.79 21.28 -1.04
N ARG A 140 -1.47 20.13 -1.65
CA ARG A 140 -1.55 19.92 -3.10
C ARG A 140 -2.96 19.53 -3.57
N LEU A 141 -3.85 19.10 -2.66
CA LEU A 141 -5.22 18.72 -3.02
C LEU A 141 -6.04 19.91 -3.51
N GLN A 142 -5.78 21.11 -2.99
CA GLN A 142 -6.43 22.34 -3.48
C GLN A 142 -6.07 22.59 -4.95
N ASN A 143 -4.78 22.57 -5.28
CA ASN A 143 -4.31 22.74 -6.66
C ASN A 143 -4.90 21.70 -7.62
N LYS A 144 -5.06 20.44 -7.17
CA LYS A 144 -5.73 19.41 -7.97
C LYS A 144 -7.21 19.76 -8.19
N THR A 145 -7.91 20.18 -7.15
CA THR A 145 -9.32 20.58 -7.24
C THR A 145 -9.51 21.72 -8.25
N ASP A 146 -8.64 22.73 -8.19
CA ASP A 146 -8.69 23.87 -9.11
C ASP A 146 -8.44 23.43 -10.56
N ARG A 147 -7.42 22.60 -10.80
CA ARG A 147 -7.19 21.98 -12.13
C ARG A 147 -8.39 21.18 -12.63
N TYR A 148 -9.02 20.38 -11.76
CA TYR A 148 -10.22 19.63 -12.13
C TYR A 148 -11.40 20.55 -12.49
N LEU A 149 -11.55 21.70 -11.83
CA LEU A 149 -12.57 22.70 -12.14
C LEU A 149 -12.28 23.42 -13.46
N GLU A 150 -11.01 23.76 -13.73
CA GLU A 150 -10.57 24.32 -15.01
C GLU A 150 -10.89 23.37 -16.16
N ILE A 151 -10.56 22.08 -16.04
CA ILE A 151 -10.85 21.07 -17.07
C ILE A 151 -12.36 20.90 -17.29
N LYS A 152 -13.17 20.98 -16.23
CA LYS A 152 -14.64 20.96 -16.32
C LYS A 152 -15.22 22.24 -16.95
N SER A 153 -14.42 23.25 -17.25
CA SER A 153 -14.88 24.40 -18.04
C SER A 153 -14.83 24.14 -19.55
N GLU A 154 -14.15 23.08 -20.00
CA GLU A 154 -13.94 22.77 -21.41
C GLU A 154 -14.99 21.81 -22.01
N GLY A 155 -15.63 22.25 -23.10
CA GLY A 155 -16.33 21.40 -24.07
C GLY A 155 -17.20 20.27 -23.50
N MET A 156 -16.90 19.03 -23.91
CA MET A 156 -17.66 17.82 -23.53
C MET A 156 -17.52 17.42 -22.05
N LEU A 157 -16.57 18.01 -21.31
CA LEU A 157 -16.32 17.76 -19.88
C LEU A 157 -17.15 18.68 -18.96
N ARG A 158 -17.90 19.62 -19.54
CA ARG A 158 -18.67 20.66 -18.82
C ARG A 158 -19.91 20.16 -18.10
N ARG A 159 -20.46 19.01 -18.50
CA ARG A 159 -21.68 18.45 -17.89
C ARG A 159 -21.32 17.61 -16.66
N ARG A 160 -22.21 17.55 -15.66
CA ARG A 160 -22.09 16.58 -14.57
C ARG A 160 -22.50 15.22 -15.10
N HIS A 161 -21.71 14.22 -14.77
CA HIS A 161 -21.88 12.86 -15.27
C HIS A 161 -22.21 11.93 -14.12
N ALA A 162 -23.09 10.96 -14.36
CA ALA A 162 -23.38 9.92 -13.38
C ALA A 162 -22.13 9.09 -13.12
N GLU A 163 -21.96 8.55 -11.92
CA GLU A 163 -20.82 7.69 -11.56
C GLU A 163 -20.62 6.53 -12.55
N LYS A 164 -21.71 6.03 -13.14
CA LYS A 164 -21.71 4.95 -14.14
C LYS A 164 -20.92 5.25 -15.43
N VAL A 165 -20.65 6.52 -15.73
CA VAL A 165 -19.84 6.94 -16.89
C VAL A 165 -18.51 7.58 -16.47
N SER A 166 -18.17 7.53 -15.18
CA SER A 166 -16.94 8.12 -14.63
C SER A 166 -15.69 7.58 -15.32
N GLU A 167 -15.67 6.28 -15.65
CA GLU A 167 -14.52 5.64 -16.31
C GLU A 167 -14.20 6.24 -17.68
N ALA A 168 -15.19 6.36 -18.56
CA ALA A 168 -15.01 6.99 -19.88
C ALA A 168 -14.60 8.47 -19.76
N TYR A 169 -15.13 9.18 -18.76
CA TYR A 169 -14.79 10.57 -18.51
C TYR A 169 -13.43 10.77 -17.82
N GLY A 170 -12.95 9.79 -17.06
CA GLY A 170 -11.61 9.80 -16.48
C GLY A 170 -10.55 9.68 -17.57
N VAL A 171 -10.75 8.79 -18.53
CA VAL A 171 -9.87 8.65 -19.72
C VAL A 171 -9.77 9.96 -20.50
N LEU A 172 -10.87 10.69 -20.66
CA LEU A 172 -10.88 11.99 -21.34
C LEU A 172 -10.17 13.09 -20.53
N ARG A 173 -10.13 12.99 -19.19
CA ARG A 173 -9.50 13.98 -18.30
C ARG A 173 -8.02 13.72 -18.08
N GLU A 174 -7.58 12.47 -18.14
CA GLU A 174 -6.21 12.05 -17.85
C GLU A 174 -5.11 12.86 -18.58
N PRO A 175 -5.26 13.20 -19.89
CA PRO A 175 -4.27 14.00 -20.60
C PRO A 175 -4.08 15.42 -20.03
N PHE A 176 -5.11 15.98 -19.38
CA PHE A 176 -5.12 17.34 -18.86
C PHE A 176 -4.62 17.44 -17.41
N LEU A 177 -4.47 16.30 -16.73
CA LEU A 177 -4.05 16.22 -15.33
C LEU A 177 -2.53 15.99 -15.15
N LYS A 178 -1.80 15.79 -16.26
CA LYS A 178 -0.35 15.60 -16.27
C LYS A 178 0.45 16.88 -15.99
#